data_AF-A0A815M902-F1
#
_entry.id   AF-A0A815M902-F1
#
_cell.length_a   1.000
_cell.length_b   1.000
_cell.length_c   1.000
_cell.angle_alpha   90.00
_cell.angle_beta   90.00
_cell.angle_gamma   90.00
#
_symmetry.space_group_name_H-M   'P 1'
#
loop_
_entity.id
_entity.type
_entity.pdbx_description
1 polymer ?
#
loop_
_entity_poly.entity_id
_entity_poly.type
_entity_poly.pdbx_seq_one_letter_code
_entity_poly.pdbx_strand_id
1 'polypeptide(L)'
;MQSTTAGESSNVFVASDHSIAKDKVITLAREMNFDAFNAGSIRVARHLETDIKSLFPQWRIPIIVTFVVLIVWLAYTLYMNYIRIRTTSWNQLFLHMVNEI
;
A
#
# COMPACT_ATOMS: atom_id res chain seq x y z
N MET A 1 -28.84 8.97 4.39
CA MET A 1 -27.76 9.37 5.31
C MET A 1 -26.58 8.44 5.03
N GLN A 2 -25.54 8.95 4.37
CA GLN A 2 -24.32 8.19 4.08
C GLN A 2 -23.37 8.39 5.27
N SER A 3 -23.14 7.33 6.04
CA SER A 3 -22.15 7.35 7.12
C SER A 3 -20.76 7.20 6.50
N THR A 4 -20.16 8.33 6.15
CA THR A 4 -18.72 8.44 5.91
C THR A 4 -18.00 8.15 7.22
N THR A 5 -17.48 6.93 7.37
CA THR A 5 -16.59 6.59 8.49
C THR A 5 -15.56 5.57 8.00
N ALA A 6 -14.36 6.08 7.71
CA ALA A 6 -13.09 5.36 7.52
C ALA A 6 -13.09 4.14 6.59
N GLY A 7 -12.85 4.36 5.29
CA GLY A 7 -12.41 3.31 4.35
C GLY A 7 -13.55 2.43 3.84
N GLU A 8 -14.24 2.91 2.80
CA GLU A 8 -15.32 2.22 2.10
C GLU A 8 -14.85 0.89 1.48
N SER A 9 -14.83 -0.18 2.28
CA SER A 9 -14.73 -1.55 1.80
C SER A 9 -16.15 -2.10 1.68
N SER A 10 -16.83 -1.71 0.60
CA SER A 10 -18.13 -2.29 0.22
C SER A 10 -18.03 -3.76 -0.17
N ASN A 11 -16.82 -4.25 -0.43
CA ASN A 11 -16.54 -5.61 -0.88
C ASN A 11 -16.42 -6.59 0.30
N VAL A 12 -17.30 -7.58 0.34
CA VAL A 12 -17.27 -8.67 1.35
C VAL A 12 -16.97 -9.99 0.66
N PHE A 13 -15.87 -10.63 1.04
CA PHE A 13 -15.46 -11.93 0.50
C PHE A 13 -15.99 -13.07 1.37
N VAL A 14 -16.77 -13.97 0.79
CA VAL A 14 -17.36 -15.13 1.49
C VAL A 14 -16.66 -16.41 1.02
N ALA A 15 -15.98 -17.10 1.94
CA ALA A 15 -15.32 -18.38 1.71
C ALA A 15 -16.00 -19.48 2.56
N SER A 16 -16.45 -20.56 1.91
CA SER A 16 -17.11 -21.69 2.56
C SER A 16 -17.06 -22.93 1.66
N ASP A 17 -16.89 -24.11 2.27
CA ASP A 17 -16.86 -25.41 1.58
C ASP A 17 -18.27 -25.92 1.26
N HIS A 18 -19.31 -25.36 1.90
CA HIS A 18 -20.70 -25.72 1.65
C HIS A 18 -21.37 -24.67 0.73
N SER A 19 -21.71 -25.07 -0.50
CA SER A 19 -22.29 -24.18 -1.52
C SER A 19 -23.59 -23.49 -1.08
N ILE A 20 -24.55 -24.26 -0.54
CA ILE A 20 -25.86 -23.73 -0.14
C ILE A 20 -25.76 -22.69 0.99
N ALA A 21 -24.91 -22.94 1.99
CA ALA A 21 -24.71 -21.99 3.08
C ALA A 21 -24.04 -20.70 2.58
N LYS A 22 -23.10 -20.82 1.64
CA LYS A 22 -22.41 -19.70 1.02
C LYS A 22 -23.37 -18.77 0.27
N ASP A 23 -24.24 -19.32 -0.56
CA ASP A 23 -25.18 -18.51 -1.35
C ASP A 23 -26.20 -17.76 -0.47
N LYS A 24 -26.63 -18.37 0.64
CA LYS A 24 -27.49 -17.69 1.63
C LYS A 24 -26.81 -16.48 2.26
N VAL A 25 -25.54 -16.63 2.65
CA VAL A 25 -24.77 -15.53 3.26
C VAL A 25 -24.49 -14.42 2.25
N ILE A 26 -24.18 -14.76 1.00
CA ILE A 26 -24.00 -13.77 -0.09
C ILE A 26 -25.28 -12.98 -0.33
N THR A 27 -26.43 -13.66 -0.37
CA THR A 27 -27.74 -13.02 -0.57
C THR A 27 -28.05 -12.06 0.57
N LEU A 28 -27.85 -12.50 1.82
CA LEU A 28 -28.03 -11.66 3.01
C LEU A 28 -27.10 -10.43 3.01
N ALA A 29 -25.83 -10.61 2.61
CA ALA A 29 -24.89 -9.51 2.51
C ALA A 29 -25.31 -8.46 1.45
N ARG A 30 -25.86 -8.90 0.33
CA ARG A 30 -26.41 -8.02 -0.71
C ARG A 30 -27.65 -7.26 -0.24
N GLU A 31 -28.52 -7.90 0.54
CA GLU A 31 -29.68 -7.22 1.17
C GLU A 31 -29.24 -6.09 2.12
N MET A 32 -28.07 -6.23 2.73
CA MET A 32 -27.46 -5.21 3.60
C MET A 32 -26.69 -4.12 2.82
N ASN A 33 -26.79 -4.07 1.47
CA ASN A 33 -26.05 -3.17 0.58
C ASN A 33 -24.52 -3.39 0.57
N PHE A 34 -24.04 -4.59 0.88
CA PHE A 34 -22.64 -4.96 0.63
C PHE A 34 -22.48 -5.65 -0.72
N ASP A 35 -21.35 -5.41 -1.39
CA ASP A 35 -20.96 -6.12 -2.61
C ASP A 35 -20.26 -7.43 -2.25
N ALA A 36 -21.04 -8.52 -2.21
CA ALA A 36 -20.57 -9.82 -1.76
C ALA A 36 -20.01 -10.67 -2.91
N PHE A 37 -18.75 -11.12 -2.75
CA PHE A 37 -18.02 -11.96 -3.70
C PHE A 37 -17.74 -13.35 -3.15
N ASN A 38 -17.87 -14.37 -3.99
CA ASN A 38 -17.55 -15.76 -3.66
C ASN A 38 -16.03 -15.98 -3.80
N ALA A 39 -15.34 -16.11 -2.66
CA ALA A 39 -13.89 -16.33 -2.62
C ALA A 39 -13.49 -17.82 -2.73
N GLY A 40 -14.45 -18.75 -2.83
CA GLY A 40 -14.20 -20.18 -3.00
C GLY A 40 -14.22 -20.97 -1.68
N SER A 41 -13.26 -21.90 -1.53
CA SER A 41 -13.13 -22.81 -0.38
C SER A 41 -12.60 -22.08 0.86
N ILE A 42 -12.85 -22.64 2.05
CA ILE A 42 -12.37 -22.10 3.34
C ILE A 42 -10.84 -21.95 3.37
N ARG A 43 -10.10 -22.74 2.59
CA ARG A 43 -8.64 -22.58 2.46
C ARG A 43 -8.23 -21.19 1.97
N VAL A 44 -9.06 -20.54 1.15
CA VAL A 44 -8.82 -19.18 0.64
C VAL A 44 -8.98 -18.13 1.75
N ALA A 45 -9.82 -18.40 2.77
CA ALA A 45 -10.00 -17.49 3.90
C ALA A 45 -8.67 -17.20 4.61
N ARG A 46 -7.84 -18.24 4.81
CA ARG A 46 -6.50 -18.08 5.41
C ARG A 46 -5.57 -17.21 4.56
N HIS A 47 -5.69 -17.29 3.23
CA HIS A 47 -4.90 -16.46 2.34
C HIS A 47 -5.33 -15.00 2.43
N LEU A 48 -6.63 -14.74 2.37
CA LEU A 48 -7.22 -13.41 2.55
C LEU A 48 -6.84 -12.77 3.89
N GLU A 49 -6.89 -13.53 4.99
CA GLU A 49 -6.46 -13.07 6.32
C GLU A 49 -4.97 -12.66 6.33
N THR A 50 -4.14 -13.41 5.60
CA THR A 50 -2.70 -13.14 5.55
C THR A 50 -2.40 -11.92 4.66
N ASP A 51 -3.13 -11.75 3.56
CA ASP A 51 -2.96 -10.64 2.62
C ASP A 51 -3.38 -9.31 3.26
N ILE A 52 -4.51 -9.26 3.97
CA ILE A 52 -4.97 -8.05 4.67
C ILE A 52 -3.99 -7.64 5.79
N LYS A 53 -3.30 -8.63 6.40
CA LYS A 53 -2.31 -8.37 7.45
C LYS A 53 -1.07 -7.64 6.93
N SER A 54 -0.75 -7.75 5.64
CA SER A 54 0.39 -7.06 5.04
C SER A 54 -0.08 -5.79 4.34
N LEU A 55 0.25 -4.63 4.91
CA LEU A 55 0.08 -3.35 4.22
C LEU A 55 1.07 -3.30 3.04
N PHE A 56 0.53 -3.42 1.83
CA PHE A 56 1.24 -3.24 0.56
C PHE A 56 2.46 -4.16 0.35
N PRO A 57 2.28 -5.50 0.33
CA PRO A 57 3.38 -6.45 0.15
C PRO A 57 4.16 -6.22 -1.15
N GLN A 58 3.49 -5.77 -2.21
CA GLN A 58 4.10 -5.48 -3.51
C GLN A 58 4.90 -4.18 -3.55
N TRP A 59 4.67 -3.24 -2.63
CA TRP A 59 5.36 -1.94 -2.60
C TRP A 59 6.72 -1.98 -1.92
N ARG A 60 7.07 -3.09 -1.26
CA ARG A 60 8.36 -3.25 -0.58
C ARG A 60 9.54 -3.06 -1.52
N ILE A 61 9.45 -3.62 -2.73
CA ILE A 61 10.51 -3.53 -3.74
C ILE A 61 10.66 -2.08 -4.24
N PRO A 62 9.60 -1.39 -4.73
CA PRO A 62 9.66 0.01 -5.08
C PRO A 62 10.27 0.91 -4.00
N ILE A 63 9.85 0.73 -2.73
CA ILE A 63 10.33 1.53 -1.60
C ILE A 63 11.83 1.33 -1.37
N ILE A 64 12.32 0.10 -1.45
CA ILE A 64 13.75 -0.18 -1.29
C ILE A 64 14.54 0.45 -2.44
N VAL A 65 14.06 0.32 -3.68
CA VAL A 65 14.74 0.88 -4.85
C VAL A 65 14.82 2.41 -4.77
N THR A 66 13.72 3.08 -4.44
CA THR A 66 13.72 4.55 -4.30
C THR A 66 14.64 5.00 -3.18
N PHE A 67 14.67 4.28 -2.06
CA PHE A 67 15.56 4.58 -0.95
C PHE A 67 17.05 4.44 -1.33
N VAL A 68 17.40 3.37 -2.05
CA VAL A 68 18.77 3.16 -2.55
C VAL A 68 19.17 4.27 -3.53
N VAL A 69 18.32 4.61 -4.49
CA VAL A 69 18.57 5.69 -5.45
C VAL A 69 18.78 7.02 -4.72
N LEU A 70 17.94 7.32 -3.73
CA LEU A 70 18.04 8.54 -2.94
C LEU A 70 19.37 8.60 -2.17
N ILE A 71 19.79 7.50 -1.53
CA ILE A 71 21.08 7.44 -0.82
C ILE A 71 22.25 7.64 -1.79
N VAL A 72 22.25 6.97 -2.94
CA VAL A 72 23.32 7.09 -3.93
C VAL A 72 23.43 8.52 -4.45
N TRP A 73 22.29 9.14 -4.76
CA TRP A 73 22.24 10.52 -5.24
C TRP A 73 22.66 11.53 -4.17
N LEU A 74 22.23 11.33 -2.92
CA LEU A 74 22.66 12.16 -1.79
C LEU A 74 24.16 12.04 -1.56
N ALA A 75 24.71 10.81 -1.59
CA ALA A 75 26.13 10.56 -1.44
C ALA A 75 26.94 11.19 -2.59
N TYR A 76 26.46 11.09 -3.83
CA TYR A 76 27.09 11.73 -4.98
C TYR A 76 27.12 13.27 -4.84
N THR A 77 25.99 13.87 -4.47
CA THR A 77 25.88 15.32 -4.26
C THR A 77 26.78 15.79 -3.13
N LEU A 78 26.81 15.06 -2.01
CA LEU A 78 27.71 15.34 -0.90
C LEU A 78 29.18 15.22 -1.32
N TYR A 79 29.56 14.16 -2.02
CA TYR A 79 30.93 14.00 -2.50
C TYR A 79 31.34 15.14 -3.43
N MET A 80 30.50 15.47 -4.41
CA MET A 80 30.78 16.51 -5.40
C MET A 80 30.88 17.91 -4.76
N ASN A 81 29.90 18.28 -3.93
CA ASN A 81 29.85 19.62 -3.34
C ASN A 81 30.87 19.81 -2.21
N TYR A 82 31.10 18.79 -1.39
CA TYR A 82 31.92 18.92 -0.17
C TYR A 82 33.40 18.61 -0.40
N ILE A 83 33.74 17.58 -1.20
CA ILE A 83 35.13 17.15 -1.40
C ILE A 83 35.77 17.86 -2.60
N ARG A 84 35.04 18.04 -3.71
CA ARG A 84 35.61 18.60 -4.94
C ARG A 84 35.51 20.12 -5.03
N ILE A 85 34.43 20.74 -4.53
CA ILE A 85 34.18 22.18 -4.69
C ILE A 85 34.42 23.00 -3.39
N ARG A 86 34.53 22.36 -2.23
CA ARG A 86 34.92 22.95 -0.93
C ARG A 86 34.20 24.27 -0.55
N THR A 87 32.99 24.51 -1.05
CA THR A 87 32.17 25.67 -0.71
C THR A 87 30.70 25.31 -0.86
N THR A 88 29.99 25.01 0.24
CA THR A 88 28.55 25.29 0.41
C THR A 88 28.11 24.95 1.84
N SER A 89 27.42 25.91 2.47
CA SER A 89 26.75 25.78 3.76
C SER A 89 25.55 24.81 3.66
N TRP A 90 25.38 23.94 4.65
CA TRP A 90 24.30 22.94 4.76
C TRP A 90 22.89 23.48 4.51
N ASN A 91 22.67 24.78 4.74
CA ASN A 91 21.38 25.44 4.58
C ASN A 91 20.94 25.59 3.11
N GLN A 92 21.84 25.49 2.13
CA GLN A 92 21.48 25.67 0.71
C GLN A 92 21.16 24.36 -0.03
N LEU A 93 21.47 23.21 0.59
CA LEU A 93 21.28 21.91 -0.05
C LEU A 93 19.80 21.60 -0.27
N PHE A 94 18.94 21.91 0.71
CA PHE A 94 17.49 21.74 0.57
C PHE A 94 16.84 22.77 -0.37
N LEU A 95 17.38 24.01 -0.41
CA LEU A 95 16.83 25.09 -1.24
C LEU A 95 17.10 24.86 -2.74
N HIS A 96 18.29 24.38 -3.11
CA HIS A 96 18.61 24.12 -4.51
C HIS A 96 17.86 22.88 -5.06
N MET A 97 17.69 21.84 -4.24
CA MET A 97 16.99 20.61 -4.64
C MET A 97 15.48 20.81 -4.85
N VAL A 98 14.84 21.71 -4.08
CA VAL A 98 13.39 22.00 -4.21
C VAL A 98 13.11 22.99 -5.32
N ASN A 99 14.04 23.89 -5.64
CA ASN A 99 13.85 24.93 -6.66
C ASN A 99 14.09 24.43 -8.10
N GLU A 100 14.66 23.23 -8.27
CA GLU A 100 14.93 22.62 -9.59
C GLU A 100 13.88 21.57 -9.99
N ILE A 101 12.82 21.41 -9.19
CA ILE A 101 11.60 20.62 -9.48
C ILE A 101 10.50 21.57 -9.93
#